data_AF-A0A1J5PWR6-F1
#
_entry.id   AF-A0A1J5PWR6-F1
#
_cell.length_a   1.000
_cell.length_b   1.000
_cell.length_c   1.000
_cell.angle_alpha   90.00
_cell.angle_beta   90.00
_cell.angle_gamma   90.00
#
_symmetry.space_group_name_H-M   'P 1'
#
loop_
_entity.id
_entity.type
_entity.pdbx_description
1 polymer ?
#
loop_
_entity_poly.entity_id
_entity_poly.type
_entity_poly.pdbx_seq_one_letter_code
_entity_poly.pdbx_strand_id
1 'polypeptide(L)'
;MSPVVIGPKNRAYIIDNHHLARALHDEGVKQVLVRPIADLQTLAADEFWSFIANRNWLHLYDGQGLLRPLKDLPKSIAAVADDPYRSLAGDVRRAGGYSKDMTPYAEFLWADFLRRRVKPKLVEGDYENALAKSVALAHSHAADHLPGWCGVSDG
;
A
#
# COMPACT_ATOMS: atom_id res chain seq x y z
N MET A 1 -14.71 3.20 -8.72
CA MET A 1 -15.06 1.77 -8.72
C MET A 1 -13.83 0.99 -8.27
N SER A 2 -13.92 0.23 -7.18
CA SER A 2 -12.76 -0.49 -6.62
C SER A 2 -12.73 -1.94 -7.10
N PRO A 3 -11.56 -2.48 -7.50
CA PRO A 3 -11.47 -3.88 -7.87
C PRO A 3 -11.59 -4.77 -6.63
N VAL A 4 -12.32 -5.87 -6.79
CA VAL A 4 -12.54 -6.86 -5.73
C VAL A 4 -12.38 -8.27 -6.28
N VAL A 5 -12.10 -9.22 -5.39
CA VAL A 5 -12.24 -10.65 -5.64
C VAL A 5 -13.45 -11.16 -4.87
N ILE A 6 -14.30 -11.96 -5.51
CA ILE A 6 -15.39 -12.65 -4.81
C ILE A 6 -14.83 -13.94 -4.24
N GLY A 7 -14.79 -14.07 -2.92
CA GLY A 7 -14.25 -15.22 -2.22
C GLY A 7 -15.31 -16.05 -1.51
N PRO A 8 -14.89 -17.02 -0.68
CA PRO A 8 -15.78 -17.96 -0.01
C PRO A 8 -16.90 -17.26 0.75
N LYS A 9 -18.10 -17.87 0.71
CA LYS A 9 -19.35 -17.31 1.26
C LYS A 9 -19.81 -16.02 0.56
N ASN A 10 -19.50 -15.89 -0.73
CA ASN A 10 -19.86 -14.74 -1.57
C ASN A 10 -19.42 -13.39 -0.98
N ARG A 11 -18.24 -13.35 -0.36
CA ARG A 11 -17.69 -12.12 0.24
C ARG A 11 -16.78 -11.41 -0.75
N ALA A 12 -16.96 -10.10 -0.90
CA ALA A 12 -16.07 -9.27 -1.70
C ALA A 12 -14.83 -8.87 -0.88
N TYR A 13 -13.64 -9.17 -1.41
CA TYR A 13 -12.35 -8.76 -0.84
C TYR A 13 -11.76 -7.67 -1.73
N ILE A 14 -11.57 -6.48 -1.16
CA ILE A 14 -10.92 -5.36 -1.85
C ILE A 14 -9.43 -5.69 -2.06
N ILE A 15 -8.91 -5.40 -3.25
CA ILE A 15 -7.50 -5.68 -3.60
C ILE A 15 -6.72 -4.42 -4.00
N ASP A 16 -7.42 -3.32 -4.21
CA ASP A 16 -6.82 -2.01 -4.50
C ASP A 16 -7.78 -0.90 -4.05
N ASN A 17 -7.27 0.34 -3.99
CA ASN A 17 -8.01 1.54 -3.57
C ASN A 17 -8.43 1.53 -2.09
N HIS A 18 -7.64 0.92 -1.20
CA HIS A 18 -7.90 0.90 0.24
C HIS A 18 -7.98 2.32 0.84
N HIS A 19 -7.09 3.24 0.45
CA HIS A 19 -7.13 4.63 0.90
C HIS A 19 -8.44 5.33 0.51
N LEU A 20 -8.90 5.14 -0.74
CA LEU A 20 -10.17 5.69 -1.20
C LEU A 20 -11.36 5.06 -0.46
N ALA A 21 -11.35 3.75 -0.28
CA ALA A 21 -12.41 3.05 0.44
C ALA A 21 -12.49 3.48 1.91
N ARG A 22 -11.34 3.71 2.55
CA ARG A 22 -11.27 4.24 3.91
C ARG A 22 -11.78 5.67 3.99
N ALA A 23 -11.34 6.56 3.11
CA ALA A 23 -11.81 7.94 3.07
C ALA A 23 -13.33 8.03 2.85
N LEU A 24 -13.88 7.26 1.92
CA LEU A 24 -15.33 7.20 1.70
C LEU A 24 -16.08 6.68 2.93
N HIS A 25 -15.53 5.69 3.63
CA HIS A 25 -16.11 5.17 4.86
C HIS A 25 -16.15 6.24 5.96
N ASP A 26 -15.06 6.98 6.13
CA ASP A 26 -14.93 8.05 7.13
C ASP A 26 -15.88 9.22 6.82
N GLU A 27 -16.12 9.52 5.54
CA GLU A 27 -17.14 10.48 5.05
C GLU A 27 -18.59 9.94 5.14
N GLY A 28 -18.79 8.75 5.72
CA GLY A 28 -20.11 8.17 5.95
C GLY A 28 -20.78 7.55 4.72
N VAL A 29 -20.08 7.44 3.59
CA VAL A 29 -20.59 6.79 2.37
C VAL A 29 -20.87 5.32 2.64
N LYS A 30 -22.13 4.90 2.44
CA LYS A 30 -22.59 3.54 2.80
C LYS A 30 -22.38 2.50 1.71
N GLN A 31 -22.26 2.92 0.46
CA GLN A 31 -22.19 2.02 -0.70
C GLN A 31 -21.19 2.55 -1.72
N VAL A 32 -20.44 1.63 -2.32
CA VAL A 32 -19.48 1.93 -3.39
C VAL A 32 -19.63 0.92 -4.51
N LEU A 33 -19.42 1.37 -5.75
CA LEU A 33 -19.36 0.47 -6.90
C LEU A 33 -18.05 -0.32 -6.87
N VAL A 34 -18.17 -1.63 -7.10
CA VAL A 34 -17.04 -2.56 -7.16
C VAL A 34 -16.97 -3.22 -8.53
N ARG A 35 -15.75 -3.62 -8.93
CA ARG A 35 -15.50 -4.42 -10.13
C ARG A 35 -14.93 -5.77 -9.71
N PRO A 36 -15.71 -6.86 -9.74
CA PRO A 36 -15.17 -8.21 -9.60
C PRO A 36 -14.12 -8.46 -10.68
N ILE A 37 -12.90 -8.88 -10.29
CA ILE A 37 -11.83 -9.26 -11.23
C ILE A 37 -11.55 -10.77 -11.24
N ALA A 38 -12.08 -11.49 -10.24
CA ALA A 38 -12.05 -12.94 -10.14
C ALA A 38 -13.22 -13.40 -9.26
N ASP A 39 -13.81 -14.55 -9.61
CA ASP A 39 -14.78 -15.28 -8.79
C ASP A 39 -14.15 -16.58 -8.29
N LEU A 40 -13.96 -16.65 -6.98
CA LEU A 40 -13.33 -17.74 -6.23
C LEU A 40 -14.26 -18.22 -5.11
N GLN A 41 -15.57 -18.00 -5.23
CA GLN A 41 -16.53 -18.30 -4.15
C GLN A 41 -16.64 -19.79 -3.82
N THR A 42 -16.26 -20.66 -4.75
CA THR A 42 -16.31 -22.12 -4.63
C THR A 42 -15.10 -22.73 -3.93
N LEU A 43 -14.02 -21.96 -3.75
CA LEU A 43 -12.81 -22.46 -3.09
C LEU A 43 -13.04 -22.71 -1.60
N ALA A 44 -12.33 -23.68 -1.05
CA ALA A 44 -12.15 -23.78 0.39
C ALA A 44 -11.37 -22.56 0.92
N ALA A 45 -11.46 -22.29 2.23
CA ALA A 45 -10.88 -21.08 2.80
C ALA A 45 -9.35 -21.03 2.67
N ASP A 46 -8.68 -22.15 2.93
CA ASP A 46 -7.23 -22.33 2.80
C ASP A 46 -6.74 -22.22 1.35
N GLU A 47 -7.46 -22.83 0.41
CA GLU A 47 -7.20 -22.69 -1.03
C GLU A 47 -7.35 -21.24 -1.49
N PHE A 48 -8.40 -20.55 -1.04
CA PHE A 48 -8.62 -19.13 -1.33
C PHE A 48 -7.43 -18.28 -0.89
N TRP A 49 -6.99 -18.40 0.37
CA TRP A 49 -5.88 -17.59 0.86
C TRP A 49 -4.57 -17.90 0.15
N SER A 50 -4.32 -19.17 -0.18
CA SER A 50 -3.18 -19.58 -0.99
C SER A 50 -3.23 -18.94 -2.38
N PHE A 51 -4.39 -18.94 -3.03
CA PHE A 51 -4.57 -18.33 -4.35
C PHE A 51 -4.33 -16.81 -4.34
N ILE A 52 -4.95 -16.08 -3.41
CA ILE A 52 -4.81 -14.61 -3.30
C ILE A 52 -3.35 -14.24 -3.01
N ALA A 53 -2.67 -14.98 -2.14
CA ALA A 53 -1.26 -14.76 -1.83
C ALA A 53 -0.37 -14.97 -3.07
N ASN A 54 -0.54 -16.07 -3.80
CA ASN A 54 0.22 -16.36 -5.02
C ASN A 54 -0.02 -15.34 -6.16
N ARG A 55 -1.16 -14.64 -6.14
CA ARG A 55 -1.46 -13.58 -7.10
C ARG A 55 -0.95 -12.19 -6.68
N ASN A 56 -0.24 -12.08 -5.56
CA ASN A 56 0.14 -10.78 -4.98
C ASN A 56 -1.08 -9.86 -4.77
N TRP A 57 -2.20 -10.41 -4.30
CA TRP A 57 -3.41 -9.66 -3.94
C TRP A 57 -3.60 -9.54 -2.43
N LEU A 58 -2.57 -9.93 -1.66
CA LEU A 58 -2.57 -9.93 -0.20
C LEU A 58 -1.32 -9.23 0.32
N HIS A 59 -1.51 -8.19 1.14
CA HIS A 59 -0.43 -7.44 1.78
C HIS A 59 -0.61 -7.47 3.30
N LEU A 60 0.06 -8.42 3.97
CA LEU A 60 -0.07 -8.66 5.42
C LEU A 60 1.03 -7.95 6.21
N TYR A 61 1.12 -6.62 6.09
CA TYR A 61 2.07 -5.84 6.89
C TYR A 61 1.30 -4.84 7.76
N ASP A 62 1.78 -4.62 8.98
CA ASP A 62 1.23 -3.60 9.87
C ASP A 62 1.73 -2.19 9.50
N GLY A 63 1.25 -1.17 10.22
CA GLY A 63 1.66 0.22 10.01
C GLY A 63 3.15 0.50 10.29
N GLN A 64 3.89 -0.48 10.78
CA GLN A 64 5.34 -0.43 11.00
C GLN A 64 6.10 -1.25 9.95
N GLY A 65 5.40 -1.96 9.06
CA GLY A 65 6.00 -2.73 7.96
C GLY A 65 6.47 -4.10 8.39
N LEU A 66 5.91 -4.62 9.48
CA LEU A 66 6.21 -5.96 9.96
C LEU A 66 5.17 -6.94 9.41
N LEU A 67 5.66 -8.06 8.88
CA LEU A 67 4.81 -9.13 8.39
C LEU A 67 3.92 -9.66 9.53
N ARG A 68 2.63 -9.79 9.26
CA ARG A 68 1.61 -10.26 10.19
C ARG A 68 1.01 -11.58 9.74
N PRO A 69 0.58 -12.45 10.67
CA PRO A 69 -0.18 -13.63 10.31
C PRO A 69 -1.56 -13.25 9.75
N LEU A 70 -2.11 -14.10 8.89
CA LEU A 70 -3.41 -13.89 8.24
C LEU A 70 -4.56 -13.56 9.20
N LYS A 71 -4.53 -14.10 10.42
CA LYS A 71 -5.53 -13.82 11.46
C LYS A 71 -5.62 -12.34 11.87
N ASP A 72 -4.56 -11.57 11.62
CA ASP A 72 -4.49 -10.15 11.91
C ASP A 72 -5.05 -9.30 10.75
N LEU A 73 -5.42 -9.90 9.60
CA LEU A 73 -6.02 -9.19 8.49
C LEU A 73 -7.35 -8.54 8.94
N PRO A 74 -7.48 -7.20 8.82
CA PRO A 74 -8.71 -6.51 9.22
C PRO A 74 -9.93 -7.00 8.46
N LYS A 75 -11.04 -7.21 9.18
CA LYS A 75 -12.33 -7.61 8.59
C LYS A 75 -13.18 -6.43 8.13
N SER A 76 -12.71 -5.21 8.36
CA SER A 76 -13.38 -3.96 8.00
C SER A 76 -12.35 -2.93 7.55
N ILE A 77 -12.72 -2.10 6.57
CA ILE A 77 -11.88 -1.02 6.07
C ILE A 77 -11.55 0.01 7.16
N ALA A 78 -12.46 0.22 8.13
CA ALA A 78 -12.26 1.12 9.26
C ALA A 78 -11.13 0.67 10.20
N ALA A 79 -10.81 -0.63 10.20
CA ALA A 79 -9.78 -1.22 11.04
C ALA A 79 -8.41 -1.32 10.33
N VAL A 80 -8.28 -0.80 9.10
CA VAL A 80 -6.98 -0.68 8.45
C VAL A 80 -6.15 0.34 9.24
N ALA A 81 -4.97 -0.11 9.69
CA ALA A 81 -4.03 0.73 10.42
C ALA A 81 -3.49 1.84 9.52
N ASP A 82 -3.20 2.99 10.13
CA ASP A 82 -2.47 4.04 9.44
C ASP A 82 -0.98 3.68 9.33
N ASP A 83 -0.40 3.98 8.17
CA ASP A 83 1.03 3.89 7.89
C ASP A 83 1.48 5.27 7.37
N PRO A 84 2.09 6.11 8.21
CA PRO A 84 2.47 7.46 7.80
C PRO A 84 3.53 7.46 6.70
N TYR A 85 4.35 6.40 6.61
CA TYR A 85 5.34 6.26 5.53
C TYR A 85 4.70 5.84 4.23
N ARG A 86 3.56 5.13 4.25
CA ARG A 86 2.79 4.83 3.04
C ARG A 86 2.20 6.10 2.43
N SER A 87 1.75 7.04 3.26
CA SER A 87 1.34 8.38 2.83
C SER A 87 2.52 9.16 2.27
N LEU A 88 3.62 9.23 3.03
CA LEU A 88 4.85 9.91 2.61
C LEU A 88 5.39 9.39 1.26
N ALA A 89 5.39 8.08 1.02
CA ALA A 89 5.82 7.50 -0.25
C ALA A 89 4.93 7.97 -1.41
N GLY A 90 3.60 7.97 -1.22
CA GLY A 90 2.66 8.51 -2.20
C GLY A 90 2.94 9.98 -2.53
N ASP A 91 3.33 10.76 -1.54
CA ASP A 91 3.61 12.19 -1.69
C ASP A 91 4.95 12.46 -2.36
N VAL A 92 5.97 11.66 -2.04
CA VAL A 92 7.25 11.65 -2.75
C VAL A 92 7.03 11.34 -4.24
N ARG A 93 6.16 10.37 -4.56
CA ARG A 93 5.79 10.09 -5.96
C ARG A 93 5.13 11.30 -6.62
N ARG A 94 4.17 11.94 -5.93
CA ARG A 94 3.48 13.15 -6.44
C ARG A 94 4.42 14.34 -6.62
N ALA A 95 5.46 14.43 -5.80
CA ALA A 95 6.52 15.44 -5.87
C ALA A 95 7.62 15.12 -6.91
N GLY A 96 7.50 14.04 -7.67
CA GLY A 96 8.50 13.67 -8.69
C GLY A 96 9.75 12.98 -8.15
N GLY A 97 9.70 12.44 -6.93
CA GLY A 97 10.80 11.66 -6.35
C GLY A 97 11.04 10.32 -7.04
N TYR A 98 10.00 9.72 -7.62
CA TYR A 98 10.08 8.51 -8.43
C TYR A 98 8.86 8.39 -9.37
N SER A 99 9.00 7.57 -10.41
CA SER A 99 7.96 7.32 -11.41
C SER A 99 6.95 6.27 -10.96
N LYS A 100 5.75 6.32 -11.54
CA LYS A 100 4.80 5.21 -11.39
C LYS A 100 5.38 3.97 -12.05
N ASP A 101 5.34 2.85 -11.34
CA ASP A 101 5.81 1.56 -11.81
C ASP A 101 4.67 0.54 -11.81
N MET A 102 4.79 -0.53 -12.60
CA MET A 102 3.80 -1.61 -12.66
C MET A 102 3.98 -2.66 -11.56
N THR A 103 5.08 -2.59 -10.81
CA THR A 103 5.38 -3.45 -9.66
C THR A 103 4.28 -3.30 -8.60
N PRO A 104 3.59 -4.39 -8.23
CA PRO A 104 2.62 -4.37 -7.14
C PRO A 104 3.26 -3.86 -5.86
N TYR A 105 2.54 -3.04 -5.10
CA TYR A 105 2.99 -2.53 -3.81
C TYR A 105 4.27 -1.65 -3.86
N ALA A 106 4.60 -1.06 -5.01
CA ALA A 106 5.78 -0.19 -5.15
C ALA A 106 5.84 0.90 -4.06
N GLU A 107 4.73 1.57 -3.76
CA GLU A 107 4.71 2.57 -2.68
C GLU A 107 5.00 2.00 -1.29
N PHE A 108 4.74 0.71 -1.02
CA PHE A 108 5.13 0.08 0.24
C PHE A 108 6.64 -0.18 0.30
N LEU A 109 7.28 -0.54 -0.82
CA LEU A 109 8.74 -0.65 -0.89
C LEU A 109 9.42 0.70 -0.61
N TRP A 110 8.88 1.77 -1.19
CA TRP A 110 9.31 3.14 -0.92
C TRP A 110 9.06 3.53 0.55
N ALA A 111 7.91 3.20 1.12
CA ALA A 111 7.61 3.44 2.53
C ALA A 111 8.60 2.71 3.46
N ASP A 112 8.98 1.48 3.12
CA ASP A 112 9.98 0.68 3.84
C ASP A 112 11.40 1.23 3.70
N PHE A 113 11.74 1.80 2.55
CA PHE A 113 13.01 2.49 2.36
C PHE A 113 13.09 3.76 3.23
N LEU A 114 12.02 4.56 3.25
CA LEU A 114 11.95 5.83 3.97
C LEU A 114 11.89 5.65 5.48
N ARG A 115 11.14 4.66 6.01
CA ARG A 115 11.04 4.44 7.47
C ARG A 115 12.34 4.09 8.15
N ARG A 116 13.29 3.54 7.40
CA ARG A 116 14.64 3.24 7.89
C ARG A 116 15.58 4.46 7.87
N ARG A 117 15.17 5.57 7.24
CA ARG A 117 16.05 6.74 6.92
C ARG A 117 15.50 8.10 7.38
N VAL A 118 14.19 8.19 7.57
CA VAL A 118 13.48 9.38 8.02
C VAL A 118 12.84 9.07 9.37
N LYS A 119 13.14 9.87 10.39
CA LYS A 119 12.67 9.61 11.76
C LYS A 119 11.15 9.80 11.87
N PRO A 120 10.42 8.95 12.60
CA PRO A 120 8.97 9.10 12.76
C PRO A 120 8.57 10.49 13.29
N LYS A 121 9.32 10.99 14.28
CA LYS A 121 9.13 12.34 14.84
C LYS A 121 9.20 13.46 13.80
N LEU A 122 9.99 13.30 12.73
CA LEU A 122 10.04 14.28 11.65
C LEU A 122 8.77 14.20 10.79
N VAL A 123 8.32 13.00 10.46
CA VAL A 123 7.07 12.79 9.70
C VAL A 123 5.86 13.36 10.45
N GLU A 124 5.82 13.18 11.77
CA GLU A 124 4.70 13.66 12.61
C GLU A 124 4.78 15.16 12.92
N GLY A 125 5.99 15.70 13.13
CA GLY A 125 6.19 17.06 13.64
C GLY A 125 6.50 18.12 12.59
N ASP A 126 7.02 17.72 11.42
CA ASP A 126 7.45 18.62 10.34
C ASP A 126 7.38 17.88 8.99
N TYR A 127 6.14 17.66 8.53
CA TYR A 127 5.86 16.82 7.36
C TYR A 127 6.45 17.39 6.06
N GLU A 128 6.46 18.72 5.89
CA GLU A 128 7.03 19.37 4.70
C GLU A 128 8.53 19.08 4.58
N ASN A 129 9.26 19.18 5.69
CA ASN A 129 10.68 18.83 5.74
C ASN A 129 10.91 17.33 5.58
N ALA A 130 10.06 16.49 6.19
CA ALA A 130 10.09 15.05 5.97
C ALA A 130 9.95 14.69 4.49
N LEU A 131 9.02 15.35 3.79
CA LEU A 131 8.80 15.19 2.35
C LEU A 131 10.01 15.67 1.53
N ALA A 132 10.51 16.88 1.78
CA ALA A 132 11.67 17.43 1.08
C ALA A 132 12.90 16.51 1.23
N LYS A 133 13.17 16.03 2.45
CA LYS A 133 14.24 15.08 2.73
C LYS A 133 14.02 13.74 2.01
N SER A 134 12.77 13.27 1.96
CA SER A 134 12.43 12.01 1.31
C SER A 134 12.59 12.07 -0.21
N VAL A 135 12.27 13.21 -0.84
CA VAL A 135 12.53 13.45 -2.27
C VAL A 135 14.03 13.43 -2.55
N ALA A 136 14.84 14.13 -1.73
CA ALA A 136 16.29 14.09 -1.87
C ALA A 136 16.87 12.66 -1.72
N LEU A 137 16.34 11.87 -0.79
CA LEU A 137 16.72 10.46 -0.66
C LEU A 137 16.31 9.64 -1.90
N ALA A 138 15.15 9.91 -2.48
CA ALA A 138 14.64 9.18 -3.64
C ALA A 138 15.49 9.39 -4.90
N HIS A 139 16.12 10.55 -5.06
CA HIS A 139 17.06 10.81 -6.16
C HIS A 139 18.50 10.34 -5.89
N SER A 140 18.79 9.91 -4.67
CA SER A 140 20.12 9.38 -4.34
C SER A 140 20.31 7.95 -4.85
N HIS A 141 21.57 7.54 -5.02
CA HIS A 141 21.92 6.17 -5.40
C HIS A 141 21.49 5.12 -4.35
N ALA A 142 21.22 5.53 -3.10
CA ALA A 142 20.72 4.61 -2.09
C ALA A 142 19.34 4.01 -2.43
N ALA A 143 18.61 4.59 -3.39
CA ALA A 143 17.28 4.17 -3.82
C ALA A 143 17.26 3.51 -5.23
N ASP A 144 18.43 3.28 -5.84
CA ASP A 144 18.56 2.80 -7.22
C ASP A 144 17.85 1.47 -7.54
N HIS A 145 17.76 0.60 -6.54
CA HIS A 145 17.10 -0.70 -6.60
C HIS A 145 15.59 -0.64 -6.46
N LEU A 146 15.00 0.54 -6.21
CA LEU A 146 13.56 0.69 -6.00
C LEU A 146 12.80 0.90 -7.32
N PRO A 147 11.58 0.36 -7.44
CA PRO A 147 10.78 0.53 -8.66
C PRO A 147 10.50 1.99 -8.97
N GLY A 148 10.68 2.37 -10.23
CA GLY A 148 10.47 3.75 -10.70
C GLY A 148 11.53 4.77 -10.28
N TRP A 149 12.66 4.35 -9.70
CA TRP A 149 13.77 5.26 -9.40
C TRP A 149 14.21 6.05 -10.65
N CYS A 150 14.48 7.34 -10.47
CA CYS A 150 14.77 8.29 -11.55
C CYS A 150 15.95 9.23 -11.25
N GLY A 151 16.87 8.81 -10.37
CA GLY A 151 18.08 9.58 -10.08
C GLY A 151 19.13 9.51 -11.19
N VAL A 152 20.20 10.29 -11.04
CA VAL A 152 21.35 10.26 -11.95
C VAL A 152 22.19 9.02 -11.62
N SER A 153 22.45 8.19 -12.63
CA SER A 153 23.42 7.11 -12.55
C SER A 153 24.77 7.58 -13.09
N ASP A 154 25.83 7.41 -12.32
CA ASP A 154 27.21 7.55 -12.81
C ASP A 154 27.51 6.33 -13.70
N GLY A 155 27.16 6.42 -14.99
CA GLY A 155 27.43 5.39 -15.98
C GLY A 155 28.92 5.19 -16.26
#